data_AF-A0A523U3P5-F1
#
_entry.id   AF-A0A523U3P5-F1
#
_cell.length_a   1.000
_cell.length_b   1.000
_cell.length_c   1.000
_cell.angle_alpha   90.00
_cell.angle_beta   90.00
_cell.angle_gamma   90.00
#
_symmetry.space_group_name_H-M   'P 1'
#
loop_
_entity.id
_entity.type
_entity.pdbx_description
1 polymer ?
#
loop_
_entity_poly.entity_id
_entity_poly.type
_entity_poly.pdbx_seq_one_letter_code
_entity_poly.pdbx_strand_id
1 'polypeptide(L)'
;MSNFHLPVRDEAEICADVMPRPANLLAVIIVIMVVIVCGGLVACVWIHFRSELNKYEMSTEVLTEELNTAENQVAALTRVVTDQHRDIAEVRKYLTKIKKERNEYRDIVSSLPGVKIPIGKAAKAPRIDAVVTACKKEIKFVVLNVGSEHSVKTGYYFTIFDGGNFVAQVEVEKVLQRLCSTKVIFSTGEIREGMAATTRYY
;
A
#
# COMPACT_ATOMS: atom_id res chain seq x y z
N MET A 1 -30.36 5.88 68.62
CA MET A 1 -31.24 5.24 69.62
C MET A 1 -31.99 4.12 68.91
N SER A 2 -31.48 2.89 68.98
CA SER A 2 -32.11 1.71 68.38
C SER A 2 -31.76 0.50 69.25
N ASN A 3 -32.80 -0.08 69.85
CA ASN A 3 -32.75 -1.03 70.96
C ASN A 3 -32.26 -2.41 70.50
N PHE A 4 -31.21 -2.91 71.16
CA PHE A 4 -30.75 -4.30 71.09
C PHE A 4 -31.54 -5.12 72.12
N HIS A 5 -32.42 -6.02 71.66
CA HIS A 5 -33.04 -7.04 72.50
C HIS A 5 -32.28 -8.35 72.32
N LEU A 6 -31.54 -8.76 73.36
CA LEU A 6 -31.00 -10.11 73.52
C LEU A 6 -32.06 -10.99 74.19
N PRO A 7 -32.38 -12.19 73.65
CA PRO A 7 -33.19 -13.15 74.36
C PRO A 7 -32.37 -13.92 75.40
N VAL A 8 -32.97 -14.08 76.58
CA VAL A 8 -32.51 -14.86 77.73
C VAL A 8 -32.38 -16.33 77.30
N ARG A 9 -31.22 -16.93 77.54
CA ARG A 9 -31.00 -18.38 77.44
C ARG A 9 -31.48 -19.01 78.73
N ASP A 10 -32.60 -19.72 78.66
CA ASP A 10 -33.02 -20.66 79.70
C ASP A 10 -32.05 -21.85 79.72
N GLU A 11 -31.45 -22.11 80.88
CA GLU A 11 -30.67 -23.31 81.14
C GLU A 11 -31.60 -24.51 81.24
N ALA A 12 -31.50 -25.42 80.27
CA ALA A 12 -32.22 -26.69 80.31
C ALA A 12 -31.55 -27.63 81.31
N GLU A 13 -32.32 -28.03 82.33
CA GLU A 13 -32.01 -29.13 83.26
C GLU A 13 -31.62 -30.39 82.49
N ILE A 14 -30.40 -30.87 82.75
CA ILE A 14 -29.86 -32.13 82.23
C ILE A 14 -30.49 -33.27 83.04
N CYS A 15 -31.60 -33.81 82.54
CA CYS A 15 -32.23 -35.01 83.09
C CYS A 15 -31.38 -36.26 82.79
N ALA A 16 -30.95 -36.87 83.89
CA ALA A 16 -30.49 -38.24 84.13
C ALA A 16 -30.60 -39.27 82.98
N ASP A 17 -29.42 -39.69 82.54
CA ASP A 17 -28.94 -41.08 82.42
C ASP A 17 -29.99 -42.19 82.20
N VAL A 18 -30.45 -42.30 80.96
CA VAL A 18 -31.12 -43.50 80.44
C VAL A 18 -30.05 -44.42 79.84
N MET A 19 -29.58 -45.40 80.60
CA MET A 19 -28.68 -46.44 80.08
C MET A 19 -29.39 -47.26 78.99
N PRO A 20 -28.92 -47.24 77.73
CA PRO A 20 -29.53 -48.02 76.66
C PRO A 20 -29.24 -49.51 76.86
N ARG A 21 -30.29 -50.34 76.72
CA ARG A 21 -30.15 -51.80 76.67
C ARG A 21 -29.19 -52.19 75.53
N PRO A 22 -28.32 -53.20 75.70
CA PRO A 22 -27.27 -53.56 74.73
C PRO A 22 -27.81 -53.93 73.34
N ALA A 23 -29.06 -54.38 73.22
CA ALA A 23 -29.72 -54.63 71.94
C ALA A 23 -29.94 -53.35 71.11
N ASN A 24 -30.06 -52.18 71.75
CA ASN A 24 -30.27 -50.89 71.08
C ASN A 24 -28.95 -50.35 70.49
N LEU A 25 -27.79 -50.70 71.06
CA LEU A 25 -26.49 -50.22 70.60
C LEU A 25 -26.15 -50.77 69.20
N LEU A 26 -26.39 -52.07 68.97
CA LEU A 26 -26.17 -52.71 67.66
C LEU A 26 -27.08 -52.10 66.58
N ALA A 27 -28.35 -51.83 66.91
CA ALA A 27 -29.28 -51.19 65.98
C ALA A 27 -28.81 -49.77 65.59
N VAL A 28 -28.33 -48.98 66.56
CA VAL A 28 -27.78 -47.64 66.30
C VAL A 28 -26.55 -47.69 65.42
N ILE A 29 -25.63 -48.62 65.67
CA ILE A 29 -24.41 -48.78 64.84
C ILE A 29 -24.77 -49.15 63.39
N ILE A 30 -25.75 -50.05 63.19
CA ILE A 30 -26.20 -50.43 61.84
C ILE A 30 -26.81 -49.22 61.11
N VAL A 31 -27.65 -48.43 61.78
CA VAL A 31 -28.24 -47.22 61.18
C VAL A 31 -27.16 -46.21 60.79
N ILE A 32 -26.16 -45.99 61.67
CA ILE A 32 -25.03 -45.10 61.37
C ILE A 32 -24.24 -45.61 60.15
N MET A 33 -23.95 -46.91 60.09
CA MET A 33 -23.26 -47.53 58.96
C MET A 33 -24.04 -47.35 57.65
N VAL A 34 -25.36 -47.59 57.67
CA VAL A 34 -26.22 -47.40 56.49
C VAL A 34 -26.24 -45.94 56.06
N VAL A 35 -26.35 -44.99 56.98
CA VAL A 35 -26.34 -43.55 56.67
C VAL A 35 -25.00 -43.13 56.07
N ILE A 36 -23.88 -43.61 56.60
CA ILE A 36 -22.55 -43.32 56.06
C ILE A 36 -22.39 -43.90 54.65
N VAL A 37 -22.81 -45.15 54.43
CA VAL A 37 -22.70 -45.80 53.12
C VAL A 37 -23.62 -45.13 52.09
N CYS A 38 -24.89 -44.89 52.42
CA CYS A 38 -25.83 -44.20 51.53
C CYS A 38 -25.39 -42.76 51.26
N GLY A 39 -24.95 -42.02 52.29
CA GLY A 39 -24.45 -40.65 52.14
C GLY A 39 -23.19 -40.58 51.27
N GLY A 40 -22.26 -41.54 51.44
CA GLY A 40 -21.06 -41.64 50.63
C GLY A 40 -21.36 -41.90 49.15
N LEU A 41 -22.31 -42.79 48.84
CA LEU A 41 -22.72 -43.06 47.46
C LEU A 41 -23.36 -41.84 46.78
N VAL A 42 -24.25 -41.12 47.48
CA VAL A 42 -24.86 -39.88 46.96
C VAL A 42 -23.80 -38.81 46.73
N ALA A 43 -22.84 -38.66 47.64
CA ALA A 43 -21.74 -37.71 47.48
C ALA A 43 -20.87 -38.07 46.25
N CYS A 44 -20.54 -39.35 46.04
CA CYS A 44 -19.79 -39.79 44.86
C CYS A 44 -20.52 -39.48 43.54
N VAL A 45 -21.83 -39.77 43.47
CA VAL A 45 -22.64 -39.46 42.28
C VAL A 45 -22.70 -37.95 42.04
N TRP A 46 -22.88 -37.16 43.11
CA TRP A 46 -22.89 -35.70 43.03
C TRP A 46 -21.54 -35.13 42.55
N ILE A 47 -20.43 -35.65 43.06
CA ILE A 47 -19.08 -35.24 42.65
C ILE A 47 -18.85 -35.56 41.16
N HIS A 48 -19.25 -36.75 40.71
CA HIS A 48 -19.14 -37.13 39.30
C HIS A 48 -19.99 -36.23 38.40
N PHE A 49 -21.26 -36.03 38.75
CA PHE A 49 -22.17 -35.17 38.00
C PHE A 49 -21.69 -33.72 37.94
N ARG A 50 -21.18 -33.19 39.06
CA ARG A 50 -20.56 -31.86 39.11
C ARG A 50 -19.32 -31.77 38.23
N SER A 51 -18.50 -32.82 38.19
CA SER A 51 -17.34 -32.87 37.30
C SER A 51 -17.74 -32.85 35.82
N GLU A 52 -18.86 -33.49 35.45
CA GLU A 52 -19.37 -33.42 34.08
C GLU A 52 -19.91 -32.04 33.74
N LEU A 53 -20.69 -31.41 34.64
CA LEU A 53 -21.19 -30.05 34.44
C LEU A 53 -20.06 -29.04 34.20
N ASN A 54 -18.98 -29.10 34.99
CA ASN A 54 -17.81 -28.24 34.80
C ASN A 54 -17.14 -28.44 33.43
N LYS A 55 -17.15 -29.66 32.87
CA LYS A 55 -16.59 -29.92 31.53
C LYS A 55 -17.43 -29.24 30.44
N TYR A 56 -18.76 -29.27 30.58
CA TYR A 56 -19.65 -28.60 29.64
C TYR A 56 -19.52 -27.08 29.72
N GLU A 57 -19.44 -26.52 30.92
CA GLU A 57 -19.25 -25.07 31.13
C GLU A 57 -17.96 -24.57 30.49
N MET A 58 -16.84 -25.27 30.72
CA MET A 58 -15.56 -24.96 30.09
C MET A 58 -15.61 -25.07 28.56
N SER A 59 -16.32 -26.08 28.04
CA SER A 59 -16.49 -26.23 26.58
C SER A 59 -17.32 -25.09 25.99
N THR A 60 -18.34 -24.61 26.70
CA THR A 60 -19.14 -23.46 26.25
C THR A 60 -18.35 -22.15 26.28
N GLU A 61 -17.53 -21.93 27.31
CA GLU A 61 -16.67 -20.74 27.38
C GLU A 61 -15.67 -20.69 26.22
N VAL A 62 -14.97 -21.78 25.95
CA VAL A 62 -14.02 -21.88 24.82
C VAL A 62 -14.72 -21.60 23.50
N LEU A 63 -15.90 -22.20 23.27
CA LEU A 63 -16.66 -21.98 22.04
C LEU A 63 -17.10 -20.52 21.89
N THR A 64 -17.48 -19.85 22.98
CA THR A 64 -17.84 -18.43 22.94
C THR A 64 -16.65 -17.53 22.68
N GLU A 65 -15.46 -17.88 23.19
CA GLU A 65 -14.23 -17.14 22.89
C GLU A 65 -13.84 -17.30 21.41
N GLU A 66 -13.91 -18.52 20.87
CA GLU A 66 -13.68 -18.78 19.45
C GLU A 66 -14.67 -18.03 18.56
N LEU A 67 -15.95 -17.98 18.93
CA LEU A 67 -16.96 -17.22 18.20
C LEU A 67 -16.66 -15.71 18.23
N ASN A 68 -16.32 -15.16 19.40
CA ASN A 68 -15.96 -13.75 19.53
C ASN A 68 -14.69 -13.39 18.73
N THR A 69 -13.68 -14.27 18.72
CA THR A 69 -12.47 -14.04 17.91
C THR A 69 -12.77 -14.10 16.41
N ALA A 70 -13.59 -15.05 15.98
CA ALA A 70 -14.02 -15.16 14.58
C ALA A 70 -14.86 -13.95 14.15
N GLU A 71 -15.81 -13.48 14.98
CA GLU A 71 -16.60 -12.29 14.71
C GLU A 71 -15.73 -11.04 14.58
N ASN A 72 -14.74 -10.87 15.47
CA ASN A 72 -13.79 -9.77 15.40
C ASN A 72 -12.93 -9.83 14.12
N GLN A 73 -12.51 -11.02 13.69
CA GLN A 73 -11.79 -11.21 12.44
C GLN A 73 -12.66 -10.86 11.22
N VAL A 74 -13.92 -11.31 11.19
CA VAL A 74 -14.87 -10.98 10.11
C VAL A 74 -15.15 -9.48 10.06
N ALA A 75 -15.32 -8.82 11.21
CA ALA A 75 -15.52 -7.37 11.28
C ALA A 75 -14.28 -6.60 10.76
N ALA A 76 -13.08 -7.04 11.14
CA ALA A 76 -11.82 -6.45 10.65
C ALA A 76 -11.67 -6.63 9.13
N LEU A 77 -11.91 -7.85 8.62
CA LEU A 77 -11.83 -8.13 7.20
C LEU A 77 -12.86 -7.34 6.39
N THR A 78 -14.08 -7.20 6.91
CA THR A 78 -15.14 -6.41 6.28
C THR A 78 -14.72 -4.95 6.09
N ARG A 79 -14.07 -4.35 7.10
CA ARG A 79 -13.53 -2.97 6.99
C ARG A 79 -12.47 -2.86 5.89
N VAL A 80 -11.53 -3.80 5.84
CA VAL A 80 -10.48 -3.83 4.81
C VAL A 80 -11.10 -3.94 3.41
N VAL A 81 -12.08 -4.82 3.24
CA VAL A 81 -12.79 -4.99 1.97
C VAL A 81 -13.51 -3.70 1.57
N THR A 82 -14.20 -3.02 2.50
CA THR A 82 -14.86 -1.75 2.19
C THR A 82 -13.88 -0.64 1.81
N ASP A 83 -12.72 -0.57 2.46
CA ASP A 83 -11.67 0.40 2.15
C ASP A 83 -11.06 0.14 0.77
N GLN A 84 -10.75 -1.11 0.44
CA GLN A 84 -10.25 -1.48 -0.89
C GLN A 84 -11.24 -1.13 -2.01
N HIS A 85 -12.55 -1.33 -1.78
CA HIS A 85 -13.57 -0.93 -2.76
C HIS A 85 -13.60 0.58 -2.98
N ARG A 86 -13.40 1.37 -1.91
CA ARG A 86 -13.28 2.83 -2.00
C ARG A 86 -12.05 3.24 -2.81
N ASP A 87 -10.89 2.65 -2.55
CA ASP A 87 -9.65 2.95 -3.26
C ASP A 87 -9.76 2.60 -4.75
N ILE A 88 -10.36 1.46 -5.09
CA ILE A 88 -10.61 1.07 -6.49
C ILE A 88 -11.50 2.10 -7.19
N ALA A 89 -12.55 2.59 -6.53
CA ALA A 89 -13.43 3.61 -7.10
C ALA A 89 -12.68 4.93 -7.34
N GLU A 90 -11.81 5.34 -6.41
CA GLU A 90 -11.02 6.56 -6.54
C GLU A 90 -9.97 6.46 -7.65
N VAL A 91 -9.21 5.37 -7.71
CA VAL A 91 -8.22 5.11 -8.77
C VAL A 91 -8.89 5.10 -10.16
N ARG A 92 -10.07 4.48 -10.28
CA ARG A 92 -10.85 4.51 -11.54
C ARG A 92 -11.22 5.93 -11.95
N LYS A 93 -11.58 6.80 -11.00
CA LYS A 93 -11.88 8.22 -11.26
C LYS A 93 -10.64 8.99 -11.72
N TYR A 94 -9.47 8.73 -11.13
CA TYR A 94 -8.22 9.34 -11.61
C TYR A 94 -7.85 8.88 -13.02
N LEU A 95 -8.00 7.58 -13.31
CA LEU A 95 -7.71 7.05 -14.65
C LEU A 95 -8.61 7.66 -15.73
N THR A 96 -9.91 7.85 -15.46
CA THR A 96 -10.80 8.50 -16.42
C THR A 96 -10.44 9.97 -16.63
N LYS A 97 -10.06 10.68 -15.57
CA LYS A 97 -9.58 12.07 -15.65
C LYS A 97 -8.30 12.19 -16.50
N ILE A 98 -7.26 11.42 -16.18
CA ILE A 98 -5.98 11.44 -16.90
C ILE A 98 -6.18 11.02 -18.37
N LYS A 99 -7.04 10.02 -18.62
CA LYS A 99 -7.35 9.59 -19.99
C LYS A 99 -8.03 10.71 -20.80
N LYS A 100 -8.91 11.50 -20.16
CA LYS A 100 -9.55 12.66 -20.78
C LYS A 100 -8.53 13.75 -21.09
N GLU A 101 -7.71 14.13 -20.11
CA GLU A 101 -6.63 15.12 -20.28
C GLU A 101 -5.66 14.72 -21.39
N ARG A 102 -5.22 13.45 -21.41
CA ARG A 102 -4.34 12.94 -22.46
C ARG A 102 -4.97 13.00 -23.86
N ASN A 103 -6.27 12.72 -23.97
CA ASN A 103 -6.97 12.86 -25.24
C ASN A 103 -7.05 14.33 -25.66
N GLU A 104 -7.36 15.24 -24.73
CA GLU A 104 -7.38 16.68 -25.00
C GLU A 104 -6.03 17.19 -25.49
N TYR A 105 -4.93 16.86 -24.80
CA TYR A 105 -3.58 17.21 -25.26
C TYR A 105 -3.23 16.58 -26.61
N ARG A 106 -3.64 15.33 -26.84
CA ARG A 106 -3.41 14.67 -28.13
C ARG A 106 -4.15 15.39 -29.26
N ASP A 107 -5.39 15.82 -29.02
CA ASP A 107 -6.20 16.51 -30.00
C ASP A 107 -5.61 17.92 -30.28
N ILE A 108 -5.13 18.62 -29.24
CA ILE A 108 -4.36 19.87 -29.38
C ILE A 108 -3.09 19.63 -30.22
N VAL A 109 -2.29 18.61 -29.88
CA VAL A 109 -1.06 18.28 -30.64
C VAL A 109 -1.38 17.92 -32.09
N SER A 110 -2.50 17.24 -32.36
CA SER A 110 -2.91 16.89 -33.72
C SER A 110 -3.42 18.08 -34.55
N SER A 111 -3.95 19.11 -33.89
CA SER A 111 -4.43 20.34 -34.55
C SER A 111 -3.33 21.38 -34.77
N LEU A 112 -2.17 21.22 -34.13
CA LEU A 112 -1.00 22.04 -34.44
C LEU A 112 -0.44 21.68 -35.83
N PRO A 113 -0.21 22.67 -36.71
CA PRO A 113 0.31 22.43 -38.05
C PRO A 113 1.73 21.86 -37.98
N GLY A 114 1.83 20.54 -38.09
CA GLY A 114 2.95 19.81 -38.68
C GLY A 114 4.36 20.23 -38.28
N VAL A 115 4.63 20.59 -37.02
CA VAL A 115 6.00 20.58 -36.52
C VAL A 115 6.37 19.12 -36.32
N LYS A 116 6.83 18.49 -37.40
CA LYS A 116 7.52 17.19 -37.37
C LYS A 116 8.84 17.40 -36.62
N ILE A 117 8.77 17.51 -35.29
CA ILE A 117 9.95 17.28 -34.46
C ILE A 117 10.17 15.77 -34.52
N PRO A 118 11.28 15.29 -35.10
CA PRO A 118 11.59 13.87 -35.10
C PRO A 118 11.93 13.43 -33.68
N ILE A 119 10.90 13.12 -32.88
CA ILE A 119 11.02 12.43 -31.61
C ILE A 119 11.23 10.94 -31.93
N GLY A 120 12.39 10.62 -32.48
CA GLY A 120 12.65 9.25 -32.92
C GLY A 120 13.98 9.13 -33.62
N LYS A 121 14.95 8.59 -32.90
CA LYS A 121 16.30 8.26 -33.39
C LYS A 121 17.15 9.50 -33.69
N ALA A 122 17.48 10.28 -32.67
CA ALA A 122 18.78 10.93 -32.67
C ALA A 122 19.81 9.80 -32.76
N ALA A 123 20.31 9.52 -33.97
CA ALA A 123 21.50 8.71 -34.14
C ALA A 123 22.51 9.26 -33.15
N LYS A 124 23.06 8.40 -32.28
CA LYS A 124 24.01 8.77 -31.23
C LYS A 124 25.23 9.40 -31.91
N ALA A 125 25.15 10.69 -32.20
CA ALA A 125 26.14 11.41 -32.96
C ALA A 125 27.36 11.58 -32.06
N PRO A 126 28.57 11.35 -32.56
CA PRO A 126 29.78 11.68 -31.81
C PRO A 126 29.75 13.17 -31.46
N ARG A 127 30.42 13.51 -30.37
CA ARG A 127 30.55 14.90 -29.94
C ARG A 127 31.39 15.64 -30.97
N ILE A 128 30.75 16.54 -31.72
CA ILE A 128 31.37 17.36 -32.74
C ILE A 128 31.04 18.80 -32.42
N ASP A 129 32.09 19.59 -32.24
CA ASP A 129 32.01 21.04 -32.08
C ASP A 129 32.32 21.69 -33.44
N ALA A 130 31.53 22.69 -33.79
CA ALA A 130 31.53 23.36 -35.08
C ALA A 130 31.29 24.87 -34.89
N VAL A 131 31.52 25.62 -35.96
CA VAL A 131 31.31 27.07 -36.05
C VAL A 131 30.54 27.36 -37.32
N VAL A 132 29.63 28.33 -37.23
CA VAL A 132 28.86 28.82 -38.38
C VAL A 132 29.78 29.64 -39.29
N THR A 133 30.02 29.14 -40.50
CA THR A 133 30.87 29.80 -41.51
C THR A 133 30.08 30.79 -42.36
N ALA A 134 28.84 30.44 -42.72
CA ALA A 134 27.98 31.26 -43.55
C ALA A 134 26.51 30.99 -43.23
N CYS A 135 25.67 32.01 -43.30
CA CYS A 135 24.22 31.84 -43.15
C CYS A 135 23.46 32.64 -44.22
N LYS A 136 22.43 32.03 -44.80
CA LYS A 136 21.51 32.71 -45.72
C LYS A 136 20.11 32.71 -45.12
N LYS A 137 19.70 33.86 -44.57
CA LYS A 137 18.43 34.05 -43.86
C LYS A 137 17.20 33.73 -44.73
N GLU A 138 17.24 34.12 -46.01
CA GLU A 138 16.13 33.95 -46.97
C GLU A 138 15.67 32.50 -47.13
N ILE A 139 16.62 31.56 -47.11
CA ILE A 139 16.36 30.14 -47.36
C ILE A 139 16.54 29.26 -46.12
N LYS A 140 16.73 29.88 -44.93
CA LYS A 140 16.96 29.16 -43.66
C LYS A 140 18.08 28.11 -43.77
N PHE A 141 19.20 28.53 -44.34
CA PHE A 141 20.32 27.66 -44.65
C PHE A 141 21.58 28.14 -43.93
N VAL A 142 22.30 27.20 -43.33
CA VAL A 142 23.50 27.48 -42.53
C VAL A 142 24.60 26.50 -42.92
N VAL A 143 25.82 27.01 -43.09
CA VAL A 143 27.01 26.21 -43.39
C VAL A 143 27.87 26.13 -42.13
N LEU A 144 28.25 24.91 -41.75
CA LEU A 144 29.14 24.67 -40.61
C LEU A 144 30.54 24.25 -41.10
N ASN A 145 31.57 24.61 -40.33
CA ASN A 145 32.97 24.27 -40.60
C ASN A 145 33.37 22.81 -40.27
N VAL A 146 32.42 21.88 -40.38
CA VAL A 146 32.63 20.45 -40.12
C VAL A 146 32.05 19.62 -41.25
N GLY A 147 32.67 18.50 -41.58
CA GLY A 147 32.31 17.69 -42.74
C GLY A 147 32.54 16.19 -42.53
N SER A 148 32.70 15.45 -43.61
CA SER A 148 32.92 14.00 -43.56
C SER A 148 34.22 13.62 -42.83
N GLU A 149 35.25 14.47 -42.89
CA GLU A 149 36.50 14.29 -42.12
C GLU A 149 36.26 14.26 -40.59
N HIS A 150 35.18 14.91 -40.14
CA HIS A 150 34.78 14.99 -38.74
C HIS A 150 33.69 13.96 -38.40
N SER A 151 33.47 12.96 -39.27
CA SER A 151 32.42 11.93 -39.13
C SER A 151 30.98 12.48 -39.10
N VAL A 152 30.76 13.67 -39.68
CA VAL A 152 29.40 14.21 -39.85
C VAL A 152 28.66 13.41 -40.92
N LYS A 153 27.40 13.06 -40.64
CA LYS A 153 26.51 12.37 -41.60
C LYS A 153 25.25 13.20 -41.83
N THR A 154 24.59 12.96 -42.96
CA THR A 154 23.27 13.54 -43.23
C THR A 154 22.26 13.08 -42.18
N GLY A 155 21.34 13.97 -41.80
CA GLY A 155 20.38 13.75 -40.72
C GLY A 155 20.91 13.96 -39.30
N TYR A 156 22.16 14.43 -39.14
CA TYR A 156 22.66 14.86 -37.82
C TYR A 156 22.07 16.21 -37.43
N TYR A 157 21.89 16.40 -36.13
CA TYR A 157 21.38 17.64 -35.56
C TYR A 157 22.51 18.40 -34.88
N PHE A 158 22.58 19.70 -35.15
CA PHE A 158 23.46 20.62 -34.45
C PHE A 158 22.62 21.69 -33.75
N THR A 159 23.03 22.02 -32.54
CA THR A 159 22.47 23.12 -31.77
C THR A 159 23.44 24.29 -31.81
N ILE A 160 22.97 25.44 -32.29
CA ILE A 160 23.74 26.69 -32.41
C ILE A 160 23.56 27.52 -31.14
N PHE A 161 24.67 28.01 -30.62
CA PHE A 161 24.78 28.83 -29.42
C PHE A 161 25.47 30.16 -29.72
N ASP A 162 25.00 31.21 -29.05
CA ASP A 162 25.63 32.53 -29.02
C ASP A 162 25.99 32.90 -27.58
N GLY A 163 27.29 32.91 -27.27
CA GLY A 163 27.78 33.15 -25.91
C GLY A 163 27.23 32.17 -24.85
N GLY A 164 26.80 30.97 -25.26
CA GLY A 164 26.18 29.96 -24.38
C GLY A 164 24.64 29.96 -24.37
N ASN A 165 23.99 30.92 -25.00
CA ASN A 165 22.53 30.94 -25.15
C ASN A 165 22.11 30.12 -26.37
N PHE A 166 21.05 29.33 -26.24
CA PHE A 166 20.46 28.59 -27.36
C PHE A 166 19.87 29.55 -28.40
N VAL A 167 20.27 29.41 -29.67
CA VAL A 167 19.78 30.24 -30.78
C VAL A 167 18.93 29.44 -31.75
N ALA A 168 19.41 28.27 -32.19
CA ALA A 168 18.75 27.49 -33.22
C ALA A 168 19.15 26.01 -33.20
N GLN A 169 18.29 25.18 -33.78
CA GLN A 169 18.57 23.78 -34.09
C GLN A 169 18.51 23.56 -35.60
N VAL A 170 19.56 22.93 -36.14
CA VAL A 170 19.74 22.70 -37.57
C VAL A 170 19.98 21.22 -37.86
N GLU A 171 19.51 20.74 -39.01
CA GLU A 171 19.72 19.37 -39.50
C GLU A 171 20.62 19.37 -40.73
N VAL A 172 21.58 18.43 -40.77
CA VAL A 172 22.53 18.27 -41.86
C VAL A 172 21.83 17.67 -43.08
N GLU A 173 21.75 18.45 -44.17
CA GLU A 173 21.15 18.03 -45.43
C GLU A 173 22.20 17.46 -46.39
N LYS A 174 23.38 18.09 -46.47
CA LYS A 174 24.47 17.68 -47.36
C LYS A 174 25.82 17.81 -46.66
N VAL A 175 26.66 16.79 -46.78
CA VAL A 175 28.00 16.76 -46.20
C VAL A 175 29.04 16.87 -47.31
N LEU A 176 29.98 17.80 -47.16
CA LEU A 176 31.20 17.93 -47.96
C LEU A 176 32.39 17.50 -47.10
N GLN A 177 33.60 17.52 -47.67
CA GLN A 177 34.80 17.05 -46.99
C GLN A 177 35.09 17.82 -45.69
N ARG A 178 35.09 19.16 -45.76
CA ARG A 178 35.40 20.07 -44.63
C ARG A 178 34.23 20.93 -44.17
N LEU A 179 33.09 20.83 -44.84
CA LEU A 179 31.92 21.68 -44.63
C LEU A 179 30.65 20.83 -44.64
N CYS A 180 29.60 21.30 -44.00
CA CYS A 180 28.29 20.71 -44.15
C CYS A 180 27.22 21.79 -44.27
N SER A 181 26.24 21.47 -45.11
CA SER A 181 25.07 22.28 -45.38
C SER A 181 23.95 21.81 -44.47
N THR A 182 23.40 22.76 -43.73
CA THR A 182 22.34 22.48 -42.75
C THR A 182 21.11 23.32 -43.03
N LYS A 183 19.96 22.73 -42.76
CA LYS A 183 18.65 23.37 -42.81
C LYS A 183 18.19 23.71 -41.41
N VAL A 184 17.73 24.93 -41.19
CA VAL A 184 17.22 25.35 -39.88
C VAL A 184 15.85 24.72 -39.64
N ILE A 185 15.73 23.92 -38.58
CA ILE A 185 14.48 23.32 -38.12
C ILE A 185 13.74 24.29 -37.21
N PHE A 186 14.47 24.84 -36.24
CA PHE A 186 13.93 25.71 -35.21
C PHE A 186 14.92 26.83 -34.90
N SER A 187 14.41 28.04 -34.67
CA SER A 187 15.23 29.21 -34.31
C SER A 187 14.48 30.10 -33.35
N THR A 188 15.13 30.50 -32.27
CA THR A 188 14.66 31.49 -31.29
C THR A 188 15.31 32.86 -31.51
N GLY A 189 16.51 32.90 -32.10
CA GLY A 189 17.24 34.14 -32.37
C GLY A 189 17.83 34.22 -33.78
N GLU A 190 18.54 35.33 -34.05
CA GLU A 190 19.26 35.50 -35.31
C GLU A 190 20.57 34.73 -35.33
N ILE A 191 20.77 33.91 -36.38
CA ILE A 191 22.02 33.19 -36.61
C ILE A 191 23.02 34.12 -37.29
N ARG A 192 24.26 34.15 -36.79
CA ARG A 192 25.38 34.94 -37.32
C ARG A 192 26.60 34.06 -37.57
N GLU A 193 27.47 34.51 -38.46
CA GLU A 193 28.78 33.89 -38.68
C GLU A 193 29.63 33.98 -37.41
N GLY A 194 30.38 32.92 -37.12
CA GLY A 194 31.20 32.80 -35.91
C GLY A 194 30.48 32.21 -34.69
N MET A 195 29.17 31.97 -34.74
CA MET A 195 28.45 31.29 -33.66
C MET A 195 28.90 29.82 -33.51
N ALA A 196 28.91 29.32 -32.27
CA ALA A 196 29.30 27.95 -31.97
C ALA A 196 28.13 27.00 -32.25
N ALA A 197 28.42 25.79 -32.72
CA ALA A 197 27.44 24.74 -32.94
C ALA A 197 27.94 23.41 -32.37
N THR A 198 27.08 22.63 -31.72
CA THR A 198 27.48 21.31 -31.19
C THR A 198 26.38 20.27 -31.36
N THR A 199 26.76 19.00 -31.46
CA THR A 199 25.83 17.86 -31.50
C THR A 199 25.28 17.48 -30.13
N ARG A 200 25.68 18.18 -29.05
CA ARG A 200 25.22 17.90 -27.68
C ARG A 200 23.80 18.43 -27.45
N TYR A 201 22.91 17.54 -26.98
CA TYR A 201 21.74 17.94 -26.19
C TYR A 201 22.22 18.14 -24.75
N TYR A 202 22.15 19.36 -24.24
CA TYR A 202 22.21 19.61 -22.79
C TYR A 202 20.83 19.38 -22.17
#